data_AF-A0A4R1X6Z0-F1
#
_entry.id   AF-A0A4R1X6Z0-F1
#
_cell.length_a   1.000
_cell.length_b   1.000
_cell.length_c   1.000
_cell.angle_alpha   90.00
_cell.angle_beta   90.00
_cell.angle_gamma   90.00
#
_symmetry.space_group_name_H-M   'P 1'
#
loop_
_entity.id
_entity.type
_entity.pdbx_description
1 polymer ?
#
loop_
_entity_poly.entity_id
_entity_poly.type
_entity_poly.pdbx_seq_one_letter_code
_entity_poly.pdbx_strand_id
1 'polypeptide(L)'
;MQGSVMQETGSAPERTGMDIVNELIVALVTASNDVETLERQDARRLIEAAIRQIGDLQAQQGVGDDGAATALERVASDLERLTPDALQRELRHGADILRRLQPTIDPEPVLPAHQPDGGDGGNY
;
A
#
# COMPACT_ATOMS: atom_id res chain seq x y z
N MET A 1 -30.08 36.49 -19.16
CA MET A 1 -28.88 35.62 -19.25
C MET A 1 -27.88 36.09 -18.20
N GLN A 2 -27.93 35.54 -16.99
CA GLN A 2 -26.87 35.67 -16.00
C GLN A 2 -26.54 34.25 -15.57
N GLY A 3 -25.28 33.89 -15.82
CA GLY A 3 -24.78 32.52 -15.80
C GLY A 3 -24.77 31.92 -14.39
N SER A 4 -25.13 30.65 -14.35
CA SER A 4 -24.89 29.72 -13.27
C SER A 4 -23.42 29.76 -12.84
N VAL A 5 -23.15 30.26 -11.64
CA VAL A 5 -21.93 29.89 -10.92
C VAL A 5 -22.20 28.56 -10.23
N MET A 6 -21.89 27.49 -10.95
CA MET A 6 -21.69 26.18 -10.37
C MET A 6 -20.63 26.35 -9.27
N GLN A 7 -21.06 26.23 -8.02
CA GLN A 7 -20.15 26.04 -6.90
C GLN A 7 -19.61 24.63 -7.04
N GLU A 8 -18.56 24.50 -7.86
CA GLU A 8 -17.75 23.29 -7.95
C GLU A 8 -17.13 23.09 -6.57
N THR A 9 -17.63 22.07 -5.90
CA THR A 9 -17.11 21.54 -4.65
C THR A 9 -15.67 21.11 -4.87
N GLY A 10 -14.73 22.01 -4.61
CA GLY A 10 -13.33 21.69 -4.43
C GLY A 10 -13.14 20.97 -3.10
N SER A 11 -13.71 19.77 -2.96
CA SER A 11 -13.27 18.82 -1.94
C SER A 11 -11.80 18.57 -2.22
N ALA A 12 -10.92 19.07 -1.34
CA ALA A 12 -9.56 18.57 -1.28
C ALA A 12 -9.65 17.04 -1.31
N PRO A 13 -8.81 16.34 -2.10
CA PRO A 13 -8.79 14.89 -2.03
C PRO A 13 -8.47 14.56 -0.58
N GLU A 14 -9.47 14.13 0.19
CA GLU A 14 -9.25 13.45 1.45
C GLU A 14 -8.34 12.31 1.06
N ARG A 15 -7.03 12.43 1.38
CA ARG A 15 -6.09 11.34 1.17
C ARG A 15 -6.71 10.16 1.88
N THR A 16 -7.33 9.30 1.09
CA THR A 16 -8.12 8.21 1.62
C THR A 16 -7.14 7.32 2.38
N GLY A 17 -7.55 6.66 3.46
CA GLY A 17 -6.64 5.80 4.23
C GLY A 17 -5.83 4.83 3.36
N MET A 18 -6.38 4.46 2.19
CA MET A 18 -5.74 3.68 1.13
C MET A 18 -4.45 4.30 0.55
N ASP A 19 -4.41 5.61 0.31
CA ASP A 19 -3.25 6.32 -0.25
C ASP A 19 -2.07 6.27 0.74
N ILE A 20 -2.39 6.45 2.02
CA ILE A 20 -1.44 6.39 3.14
C ILE A 20 -0.86 4.97 3.30
N VAL A 21 -1.70 3.94 3.13
CA VAL A 21 -1.25 2.53 3.17
C VAL A 21 -0.33 2.23 1.98
N ASN A 22 -0.65 2.73 0.78
CA ASN A 22 0.18 2.52 -0.39
C ASN A 22 1.55 3.20 -0.28
N GLU A 23 1.61 4.46 0.19
CA GLU A 23 2.86 5.16 0.48
C GLU A 23 3.71 4.38 1.50
N LEU A 24 3.08 3.83 2.54
CA LEU A 24 3.76 3.04 3.57
C LEU A 24 4.32 1.72 3.02
N ILE A 25 3.58 1.02 2.16
CA ILE A 25 4.08 -0.20 1.48
C ILE A 25 5.31 0.14 0.63
N VAL A 26 5.25 1.22 -0.15
CA VAL A 26 6.39 1.66 -0.97
C VAL A 26 7.59 2.00 -0.09
N ALA A 27 7.37 2.70 1.02
CA ALA A 27 8.43 3.05 1.96
C ALA A 27 9.07 1.81 2.61
N LEU A 28 8.28 0.82 3.04
CA LEU A 28 8.76 -0.44 3.59
C LEU A 28 9.56 -1.25 2.55
N VAL A 29 9.07 -1.33 1.31
CA VAL A 29 9.80 -2.02 0.23
C VAL A 29 11.10 -1.30 -0.07
N THR A 30 11.10 0.03 -0.17
CA THR A 30 12.32 0.82 -0.42
C THR A 30 13.33 0.62 0.70
N ALA A 31 12.91 0.78 1.96
CA ALA A 31 13.72 0.52 3.14
C ALA A 31 14.27 -0.91 3.19
N SER A 32 13.51 -1.90 2.72
CA SER A 32 13.98 -3.30 2.63
C SER A 32 15.07 -3.49 1.58
N ASN A 33 15.10 -2.70 0.50
CA ASN A 33 16.15 -2.76 -0.51
C ASN A 33 17.41 -1.99 -0.05
N ASP A 34 17.23 -0.89 0.67
CA ASP A 34 18.31 -0.02 1.15
C ASP A 34 18.72 -0.31 2.61
N VAL A 35 18.47 -1.52 3.13
CA VAL A 35 18.65 -1.89 4.55
C VAL A 35 20.07 -1.67 5.07
N GLU A 36 21.08 -1.73 4.19
CA GLU A 36 22.49 -1.50 4.53
C GLU A 36 22.76 -0.04 4.92
N THR A 37 21.96 0.89 4.41
CA THR A 37 22.08 2.33 4.67
C THR A 37 20.95 2.88 5.55
N LEU A 38 19.93 2.05 5.81
CA LEU A 38 18.75 2.41 6.58
C LEU A 38 19.09 2.62 8.06
N GLU A 39 18.73 3.78 8.59
CA GLU A 39 18.85 4.02 10.02
C GLU A 39 17.86 3.15 10.81
N ARG A 40 18.32 2.61 11.95
CA ARG A 40 17.46 1.79 12.83
C ARG A 40 16.26 2.58 13.32
N GLN A 41 16.40 3.89 13.53
CA GLN A 41 15.29 4.74 13.93
C GLN A 41 14.23 4.84 12.82
N ASP A 42 14.63 4.97 11.56
CA ASP A 42 13.70 5.01 10.42
C ASP A 42 13.01 3.67 10.22
N ALA A 43 13.76 2.56 10.29
CA ALA A 43 13.21 1.22 10.27
C ALA A 43 12.15 1.02 11.36
N ARG A 44 12.42 1.47 12.58
CA ARG A 44 11.47 1.43 13.70
C ARG A 44 10.19 2.20 13.37
N ARG A 45 10.30 3.44 12.89
CA ARG A 45 9.15 4.28 12.54
C ARG A 45 8.27 3.62 11.47
N LEU A 46 8.90 3.02 10.46
CA LEU A 46 8.18 2.32 9.40
C LEU A 46 7.42 1.10 9.93
N ILE A 47 8.03 0.32 10.81
CA ILE A 47 7.39 -0.84 11.44
C ILE A 47 6.25 -0.41 12.37
N GLU A 48 6.46 0.62 13.20
CA GLU A 48 5.42 1.18 14.08
C GLU A 48 4.22 1.73 13.28
N ALA A 49 4.48 2.39 12.14
CA ALA A 49 3.44 2.81 11.21
C ALA A 49 2.70 1.62 10.59
N ALA A 50 3.43 0.56 10.22
CA ALA A 50 2.85 -0.65 9.64
C ALA A 50 1.90 -1.35 10.63
N ILE A 51 2.32 -1.52 11.89
CA ILE A 51 1.50 -2.11 12.96
C ILE A 51 0.18 -1.34 13.11
N ARG A 52 0.26 -0.01 13.17
CA ARG A 52 -0.94 0.84 13.31
C ARG A 52 -1.88 0.68 12.12
N GLN A 53 -1.36 0.71 10.88
CA GLN A 53 -2.19 0.56 9.68
C GLN A 53 -2.79 -0.84 9.55
N ILE A 54 -2.06 -1.89 9.93
CA ILE A 54 -2.58 -3.27 9.95
C ILE A 54 -3.77 -3.37 10.89
N GLY A 55 -3.63 -2.88 12.14
CA GLY A 55 -4.71 -2.92 13.11
C GLY A 55 -5.93 -2.10 12.68
N ASP A 56 -5.71 -0.93 12.07
CA ASP A 56 -6.78 -0.10 11.53
C ASP A 56 -7.50 -0.79 10.36
N LEU A 57 -6.78 -1.37 9.41
CA LEU A 57 -7.36 -2.12 8.28
C LEU A 57 -8.12 -3.37 8.73
N GLN A 58 -7.60 -4.10 9.71
CA GLN A 58 -8.26 -5.26 10.31
C GLN A 58 -9.57 -4.84 10.99
N ALA A 59 -9.55 -3.76 11.79
CA ALA A 59 -10.73 -3.22 12.44
C ALA A 59 -11.79 -2.75 11.44
N GLN A 60 -11.38 -2.07 10.36
CA GLN A 60 -12.27 -1.63 9.28
C GLN A 60 -12.93 -2.80 8.55
N GLN A 61 -12.21 -3.91 8.37
CA GLN A 61 -12.73 -5.11 7.69
C GLN A 61 -13.48 -6.07 8.64
N GLY A 62 -13.47 -5.81 9.95
CA GLY A 62 -14.00 -6.73 10.95
C GLY A 62 -13.24 -8.06 11.02
N VAL A 63 -11.98 -8.08 10.56
CA VAL A 63 -11.09 -9.25 10.63
C VAL A 63 -10.38 -9.21 11.98
N GLY A 64 -10.39 -10.33 12.71
CA GLY A 64 -9.67 -10.44 13.98
C GLY A 64 -8.16 -10.34 13.80
N ASP A 65 -7.44 -9.97 14.86
CA ASP A 65 -5.96 -9.94 14.82
C ASP A 65 -5.43 -11.34 14.48
N ASP A 66 -4.88 -11.49 13.28
CA ASP A 66 -4.29 -12.75 12.80
C ASP A 66 -2.88 -12.99 13.40
N GLY A 67 -2.46 -12.16 14.37
CA GLY A 67 -1.11 -12.17 14.93
C GLY A 67 -0.08 -11.42 14.09
N ALA A 68 -0.48 -10.85 12.95
CA ALA A 68 0.40 -10.12 12.04
C ALA A 68 0.94 -8.82 12.67
N ALA A 69 0.08 -8.05 13.35
CA ALA A 69 0.51 -6.88 14.10
C ALA A 69 1.42 -7.28 15.26
N THR A 70 1.03 -8.31 16.02
CA THR A 70 1.81 -8.87 17.14
C THR A 70 3.22 -9.33 16.69
N ALA A 71 3.35 -9.93 15.50
CA ALA A 71 4.64 -10.34 14.96
C ALA A 71 5.55 -9.13 14.68
N LEU A 72 5.02 -8.09 14.03
CA LEU A 72 5.76 -6.86 13.76
C LEU A 72 6.11 -6.08 15.05
N GLU A 73 5.26 -6.13 16.08
CA GLU A 73 5.57 -5.54 17.39
C GLU A 73 6.81 -6.17 18.02
N ARG A 74 7.00 -7.49 17.86
CA ARG A 74 8.23 -8.17 18.29
C ARG A 74 9.43 -7.70 17.49
N VAL A 75 9.30 -7.55 16.16
CA VAL A 75 10.38 -7.02 15.31
C VAL A 75 10.80 -5.63 15.76
N ALA A 76 9.84 -4.74 16.05
CA ALA A 76 10.12 -3.40 16.54
C ALA A 76 10.86 -3.42 17.88
N SER A 77 10.53 -4.39 18.76
CA SER A 77 11.16 -4.56 20.07
C SER A 77 12.59 -5.13 19.98
N ASP A 78 12.83 -6.06 19.06
CA ASP A 78 14.14 -6.70 18.85
C ASP A 78 14.99 -6.03 17.75
N LEU A 79 14.55 -4.88 17.22
CA LEU A 79 15.13 -4.23 16.04
C LEU A 79 16.65 -3.98 16.14
N GLU A 80 17.13 -3.60 17.32
CA GLU A 80 18.54 -3.33 17.59
C GLU A 80 19.41 -4.60 17.55
N ARG A 81 18.79 -5.77 17.71
CA ARG A 81 19.44 -7.09 17.70
C ARG A 81 19.35 -7.78 16.35
N LEU A 82 18.51 -7.27 15.44
CA LEU A 82 18.32 -7.87 14.12
C LEU A 82 19.49 -7.56 13.19
N THR A 83 19.93 -8.59 12.47
CA THR A 83 20.84 -8.43 11.33
C THR A 83 20.13 -7.67 10.21
N PRO A 84 20.88 -6.97 9.33
CA PRO A 84 20.29 -6.29 8.17
C PRO A 84 19.45 -7.24 7.29
N ASP A 85 19.92 -8.46 7.07
CA ASP A 85 19.17 -9.52 6.36
C ASP A 85 17.82 -9.85 7.01
N ALA A 86 17.81 -9.99 8.34
CA ALA A 86 16.58 -10.23 9.08
C ALA A 86 15.66 -9.00 8.99
N LEU A 87 16.19 -7.80 9.18
CA LEU A 87 15.43 -6.56 9.07
C LEU A 87 14.79 -6.40 7.68
N GLN A 88 15.54 -6.68 6.60
CA GLN A 88 15.01 -6.66 5.24
C GLN A 88 13.83 -7.63 5.07
N ARG A 89 13.95 -8.85 5.59
CA ARG A 89 12.87 -9.84 5.53
C ARG A 89 11.63 -9.36 6.27
N GLU A 90 11.79 -8.79 7.46
CA GLU A 90 10.67 -8.30 8.27
C GLU A 90 10.00 -7.07 7.65
N LEU A 91 10.77 -6.12 7.11
CA LEU A 91 10.23 -4.96 6.38
C LEU A 91 9.41 -5.39 5.16
N ARG A 92 9.93 -6.37 4.41
CA ARG A 92 9.23 -6.92 3.25
C ARG A 92 8.00 -7.73 3.65
N HIS A 93 8.06 -8.42 4.77
CA HIS A 93 6.93 -9.14 5.34
C HIS A 93 5.81 -8.17 5.75
N GLY A 94 6.13 -7.07 6.42
CA GLY A 94 5.17 -6.02 6.78
C GLY A 94 4.50 -5.39 5.57
N ALA A 95 5.26 -5.12 4.51
CA ALA A 95 4.72 -4.62 3.25
C ALA A 95 3.74 -5.63 2.60
N ASP A 96 4.07 -6.92 2.63
CA ASP A 96 3.21 -7.98 2.09
C ASP A 96 1.90 -8.11 2.87
N ILE A 97 1.94 -8.04 4.21
CA ILE A 97 0.74 -8.05 5.06
C ILE A 97 -0.17 -6.87 4.71
N LEU A 98 0.38 -5.65 4.66
CA LEU A 98 -0.39 -4.46 4.30
C LEU A 98 -1.01 -4.59 2.90
N ARG A 99 -0.29 -5.17 1.93
CA ARG A 99 -0.80 -5.41 0.58
C ARG A 99 -1.93 -6.44 0.54
N ARG A 100 -1.90 -7.47 1.40
CA ARG A 100 -2.99 -8.45 1.53
C ARG A 100 -4.23 -7.87 2.21
N LEU A 101 -4.01 -6.99 3.17
CA LEU A 101 -5.08 -6.30 3.89
C LEU A 101 -5.64 -5.12 3.12
N GLN A 102 -4.94 -4.60 2.11
CA GLN A 102 -5.60 -3.71 1.18
C GLN A 102 -6.79 -4.45 0.56
N PRO A 103 -8.02 -3.89 0.63
CA PRO A 103 -9.12 -4.45 -0.12
C PRO A 103 -8.65 -4.53 -1.57
N THR A 104 -8.68 -5.72 -2.15
CA THR A 104 -8.37 -5.92 -3.56
C THR A 104 -9.31 -5.03 -4.34
N ILE A 105 -8.87 -3.81 -4.65
CA ILE A 105 -9.29 -3.17 -5.88
C ILE A 105 -8.67 -4.11 -6.89
N ASP A 106 -9.49 -5.06 -7.35
CA ASP A 106 -9.17 -5.90 -8.50
C ASP A 106 -8.52 -4.95 -9.50
N PRO A 107 -7.22 -5.08 -9.79
CA PRO A 107 -6.68 -4.34 -10.89
C PRO A 107 -7.28 -5.05 -12.09
N GLU A 108 -8.54 -4.76 -12.43
CA GLU A 108 -9.05 -5.08 -13.75
C GLU A 108 -7.99 -4.46 -14.67
N PRO A 109 -7.20 -5.27 -15.39
CA PRO A 109 -6.52 -4.73 -16.53
C PRO A 109 -7.66 -4.49 -17.51
N VAL A 110 -8.30 -3.33 -17.41
CA VAL A 110 -9.01 -2.73 -18.54
C VAL A 110 -7.93 -2.40 -19.56
N LEU A 111 -7.42 -3.46 -20.20
CA LEU A 111 -6.95 -3.38 -21.56
C LEU A 111 -8.12 -2.73 -22.31
N PRO A 112 -7.97 -1.53 -22.89
CA PRO A 112 -8.95 -1.10 -23.84
C PRO A 112 -8.98 -2.17 -24.92
N ALA A 113 -10.08 -2.92 -24.99
CA ALA A 113 -10.43 -3.69 -26.17
C ALA A 113 -10.76 -2.69 -27.28
N HIS A 114 -9.75 -1.97 -27.76
CA HIS A 114 -9.86 -1.21 -28.97
C HIS A 114 -9.62 -2.20 -30.11
N GLN A 115 -10.72 -2.79 -30.57
CA GLN A 115 -10.83 -3.12 -31.98
C GLN A 115 -10.56 -1.85 -32.79
N PRO A 116 -9.77 -1.95 -33.86
CA PRO A 116 -10.11 -1.29 -35.10
C PRO A 116 -10.80 -2.32 -36.00
N ASP A 117 -12.08 -2.11 -36.23
CA ASP A 117 -12.77 -2.47 -37.49
C ASP A 117 -11.82 -2.20 -38.67
N GLY A 118 -11.37 -3.27 -39.33
CA GLY A 118 -10.32 -3.19 -40.33
C GLY A 118 -10.51 -4.23 -41.42
N GLY A 119 -11.33 -3.90 -42.41
CA GLY A 119 -11.16 -4.40 -43.77
C GLY A 119 -12.24 -5.34 -44.27
N ASP A 120 -13.31 -4.74 -44.78
CA ASP A 120 -14.01 -5.23 -45.97
C ASP A 120 -12.94 -5.54 -47.06
N GLY A 121 -12.59 -6.82 -47.18
CA GLY A 121 -11.63 -7.33 -48.16
C GLY A 121 -12.40 -7.92 -49.33
N GLY A 122 -12.67 -7.07 -50.31
CA GLY A 122 -13.51 -7.34 -51.47
C GLY A 122 -13.10 -8.54 -52.33
N ASN A 123 -14.12 -9.07 -53.00
CA ASN A 123 -14.07 -9.92 -54.19
C ASN A 123 -13.06 -9.41 -55.22
N TYR A 124 -12.17 -10.30 -55.70
CA TYR A 124 -11.77 -10.44 -57.12
C TYR A 124 -11.32 -11.87 -57.39
#